data_AF-A0A5J6HIT1-F1
#
_entry.id   AF-A0A5J6HIT1-F1
#
_cell.length_a   1.000
_cell.length_b   1.000
_cell.length_c   1.000
_cell.angle_alpha   90.00
_cell.angle_beta   90.00
_cell.angle_gamma   90.00
#
_symmetry.space_group_name_H-M   'P 1'
#
loop_
_entity.id
_entity.type
_entity.pdbx_description
1 polymer ?
#
loop_
_entity_poly.entity_id
_entity_poly.type
_entity_poly.pdbx_seq_one_letter_code
_entity_poly.pdbx_strand_id
1 'polypeptide(L)'
;MNSGLSSGIFVSSFPAPVHGNLFWLPWRLPGEIGGSLRAGRTGGWPVVYDEYFIEIFRDDRRLGSGVRLTRDFALTAAHCLEERELEGRAAVRLGLPDGKDATGEVQDYDRASDLALLRLIFQKDEDVQLPGVCFDDARPHEPWKATHQLPDGDDVLRGSVAEVSYVYGSTGRGGTINALRLDCDWVPDDCTLFAGSPVERGDPYRPPVVLGLIVQHRAGGRAPDGTLFAGTVREAVTRFKRFRFRIEDLAGDPAPPLAVRPFAVGATETEKEILIRTAVEDALDKAGFPRVVRVHWTRR
;
A
#
# COMPACT_ATOMS: atom_id res chain seq x y z
N MET A 1 -29.04 -37.08 -46.32
CA MET A 1 -28.97 -36.71 -47.74
C MET A 1 -29.54 -35.31 -47.88
N ASN A 2 -28.75 -34.40 -48.48
CA ASN A 2 -29.07 -33.12 -49.15
C ASN A 2 -30.37 -32.38 -48.77
N SER A 3 -30.43 -31.07 -48.60
CA SER A 3 -29.52 -29.95 -48.86
C SER A 3 -30.36 -28.71 -48.49
N GLY A 4 -29.84 -27.80 -47.67
CA GLY A 4 -30.57 -26.61 -47.24
C GLY A 4 -29.73 -25.36 -47.44
N LEU A 5 -29.83 -24.76 -48.62
CA LEU A 5 -29.35 -23.41 -48.91
C LEU A 5 -30.58 -22.52 -49.15
N SER A 6 -30.75 -21.49 -48.34
CA SER A 6 -31.38 -20.24 -48.77
C SER A 6 -30.89 -19.08 -47.93
N SER A 7 -30.27 -18.17 -48.66
CA SER A 7 -29.78 -16.86 -48.25
C SER A 7 -30.94 -15.91 -48.00
N GLY A 8 -30.82 -15.06 -46.98
CA GLY A 8 -31.72 -13.94 -46.74
C GLY A 8 -30.96 -12.81 -46.06
N ILE A 9 -30.58 -11.81 -46.85
CA ILE A 9 -29.94 -10.56 -46.40
C ILE A 9 -31.04 -9.63 -45.88
N PHE A 10 -30.92 -9.16 -44.65
CA PHE A 10 -31.73 -8.07 -44.10
C PHE A 10 -30.84 -6.85 -43.90
N VAL A 11 -31.15 -5.78 -44.64
CA VAL A 11 -30.61 -4.44 -44.46
C VAL A 11 -31.66 -3.66 -43.67
N SER A 12 -31.32 -3.20 -42.46
CA SER A 12 -32.12 -2.21 -41.74
C SER A 12 -31.34 -0.91 -41.58
N SER A 13 -31.91 0.12 -42.20
CA SER A 13 -31.45 1.50 -42.24
C SER A 13 -31.61 2.15 -40.86
N PHE A 14 -30.54 2.76 -40.33
CA PHE A 14 -30.60 3.67 -39.18
C PHE A 14 -30.53 5.12 -39.66
N PRO A 15 -31.37 6.03 -39.13
CA PRO A 15 -31.29 7.45 -39.44
C PRO A 15 -30.19 8.14 -38.61
N ALA A 16 -29.50 9.08 -39.25
CA ALA A 16 -28.49 9.95 -38.66
C ALA A 16 -29.10 11.01 -37.73
N PRO A 17 -28.43 11.39 -36.62
CA PRO A 17 -28.73 12.63 -35.93
C PRO A 17 -27.83 13.78 -36.40
N VAL A 18 -28.53 14.74 -36.96
CA VAL A 18 -28.34 16.18 -37.14
C VAL A 18 -27.29 16.85 -36.23
N HIS A 19 -26.52 17.73 -36.86
CA HIS A 19 -25.60 18.74 -36.32
C HIS A 19 -26.11 19.50 -35.08
N GLY A 20 -25.27 19.57 -34.04
CA GLY A 20 -25.39 20.50 -32.92
C GLY A 20 -24.07 21.22 -32.67
N ASN A 21 -23.99 22.49 -33.07
CA ASN A 21 -22.88 23.39 -32.81
C ASN A 21 -22.71 23.64 -31.30
N LEU A 22 -21.55 23.30 -30.73
CA LEU A 22 -21.14 23.81 -29.42
C LEU A 22 -20.38 25.14 -29.60
N PHE A 23 -21.05 26.21 -29.21
CA PHE A 23 -20.48 27.54 -28.99
C PHE A 23 -19.55 27.51 -27.77
N TRP A 24 -18.30 27.90 -27.98
CA TRP A 24 -17.38 28.33 -26.92
C TRP A 24 -17.51 29.84 -26.75
N LEU A 25 -17.88 30.32 -25.55
CA LEU A 25 -17.55 31.67 -25.11
C LEU A 25 -17.23 31.74 -23.60
N PRO A 26 -16.34 32.65 -23.20
CA PRO A 26 -15.60 32.62 -21.95
C PRO A 26 -16.30 33.43 -20.85
N TRP A 27 -16.17 33.01 -19.60
CA TRP A 27 -16.67 33.79 -18.47
C TRP A 27 -15.51 34.42 -17.69
N ARG A 28 -15.61 35.74 -17.60
CA ARG A 28 -14.66 36.73 -17.10
C ARG A 28 -14.42 36.60 -15.59
N LEU A 29 -13.19 36.94 -15.20
CA LEU A 29 -12.80 37.37 -13.86
C LEU A 29 -13.53 38.67 -13.46
N PRO A 30 -13.90 38.84 -12.17
CA PRO A 30 -14.09 40.14 -11.58
C PRO A 30 -12.96 40.50 -10.60
N GLY A 31 -12.27 41.60 -10.92
CA GLY A 31 -12.00 42.71 -10.01
C GLY A 31 -11.13 42.47 -8.77
N GLU A 32 -9.87 42.91 -8.87
CA GLU A 32 -9.08 43.32 -7.72
C GLU A 32 -9.73 44.51 -7.00
N ILE A 33 -9.91 44.39 -5.69
CA ILE A 33 -10.07 45.55 -4.79
C ILE A 33 -9.20 45.27 -3.56
N GLY A 34 -8.22 46.14 -3.33
CA GLY A 34 -7.33 46.06 -2.16
C GLY A 34 -8.06 46.29 -0.84
N GLY A 35 -7.66 45.52 0.18
CA GLY A 35 -8.17 45.66 1.55
C GLY A 35 -7.46 44.74 2.52
N SER A 36 -6.78 45.34 3.49
CA SER A 36 -5.96 44.74 4.55
C SER A 36 -6.75 43.90 5.58
N LEU A 37 -6.17 42.77 6.00
CA LEU A 37 -6.29 42.04 7.29
C LEU A 37 -7.68 41.71 7.87
N ARG A 38 -8.08 40.43 7.80
CA ARG A 38 -8.33 39.49 8.94
C ARG A 38 -9.25 38.33 8.53
N ALA A 39 -8.85 37.13 8.96
CA ALA A 39 -9.60 35.90 9.25
C ALA A 39 -10.98 35.68 8.57
N GLY A 40 -11.08 34.61 7.76
CA GLY A 40 -12.38 34.03 7.41
C GLY A 40 -12.34 33.06 6.23
N ARG A 41 -12.30 31.76 6.56
CA ARG A 41 -12.89 30.63 5.80
C ARG A 41 -12.79 30.69 4.27
N THR A 42 -11.76 30.04 3.73
CA THR A 42 -11.85 29.38 2.42
C THR A 42 -12.38 27.98 2.62
N GLY A 43 -13.52 27.66 1.99
CA GLY A 43 -14.00 26.29 1.81
C GLY A 43 -13.11 25.53 0.85
N GLY A 44 -11.91 25.18 1.31
CA GLY A 44 -11.07 24.17 0.70
C GLY A 44 -11.59 22.79 1.12
N TRP A 45 -11.68 21.87 0.17
CA TRP A 45 -11.63 20.46 0.52
C TRP A 45 -10.39 20.26 1.41
N PRO A 46 -10.50 19.55 2.55
CA PRO A 46 -9.34 19.31 3.38
C PRO A 46 -8.31 18.58 2.52
N VAL A 47 -7.11 19.14 2.42
CA VAL A 47 -5.95 18.51 1.81
C VAL A 47 -5.60 17.34 2.73
N VAL A 48 -6.21 16.18 2.49
CA VAL A 48 -5.95 14.94 3.21
C VAL A 48 -5.04 14.09 2.34
N TYR A 49 -3.74 14.34 2.46
CA TYR A 49 -2.71 13.59 1.75
C TYR A 49 -1.53 13.64 2.72
N ASP A 50 -1.49 12.87 3.81
CA ASP A 50 -0.94 11.52 3.80
C ASP A 50 -1.27 10.79 5.13
N GLU A 51 -2.54 10.73 5.58
CA GLU A 51 -2.93 10.18 6.91
C GLU A 51 -2.42 8.75 7.22
N TYR A 52 -2.07 7.99 6.18
CA TYR A 52 -1.49 6.67 6.28
C TYR A 52 0.02 6.68 6.51
N PHE A 53 0.70 7.75 6.17
CA PHE A 53 2.15 7.83 6.31
C PHE A 53 2.53 7.82 7.79
N ILE A 54 3.58 7.08 8.11
CA ILE A 54 4.20 7.13 9.43
C ILE A 54 5.70 7.31 9.30
N GLU A 55 6.26 8.03 10.25
CA GLU A 55 7.69 8.11 10.47
C GLU A 55 8.07 7.27 11.67
N ILE A 56 9.23 6.62 11.61
CA ILE A 56 9.69 5.67 12.64
C ILE A 56 10.93 6.24 13.29
N PHE A 57 10.94 6.30 14.62
CA PHE A 57 11.99 6.92 15.42
C PHE A 57 12.48 6.02 16.54
N ARG A 58 13.73 6.28 16.93
CA ARG A 58 14.38 5.76 18.14
C ARG A 58 15.25 6.86 18.72
N ASP A 59 15.06 7.21 19.98
CA ASP A 59 15.84 8.24 20.67
C ASP A 59 15.97 9.53 19.81
N ASP A 60 14.84 9.94 19.19
CA ASP A 60 14.71 11.06 18.25
C ASP A 60 15.47 10.97 16.93
N ARG A 61 16.19 9.87 16.69
CA ARG A 61 16.74 9.54 15.38
C ARG A 61 15.68 8.85 14.53
N ARG A 62 15.45 9.38 13.32
CA ARG A 62 14.62 8.72 12.31
C ARG A 62 15.29 7.43 11.82
N LEU A 63 14.53 6.35 11.83
CA LEU A 63 14.90 5.02 11.34
C LEU A 63 14.42 4.78 9.91
N GLY A 64 13.25 5.32 9.57
CA GLY A 64 12.61 5.12 8.27
C GLY A 64 11.15 5.56 8.31
N SER A 65 10.36 5.03 7.38
CA SER A 65 8.94 5.33 7.24
C SER A 65 8.10 4.06 7.07
N GLY A 66 6.79 4.22 7.02
CA GLY A 66 5.85 3.13 6.78
C GLY A 66 4.49 3.61 6.30
N VAL A 67 3.59 2.64 6.12
CA VAL A 67 2.19 2.87 5.75
C VAL A 67 1.26 2.22 6.76
N ARG A 68 0.32 2.98 7.31
CA ARG A 68 -0.79 2.46 8.13
C ARG A 68 -1.76 1.73 7.22
N LEU A 69 -2.00 0.48 7.55
CA LEU A 69 -2.98 -0.36 6.89
C LEU A 69 -4.36 -0.20 7.52
N THR A 70 -4.39 -0.02 8.85
CA THR A 70 -5.61 0.22 9.63
C THR A 70 -5.33 1.21 10.75
N ARG A 71 -6.29 1.36 11.66
CA ARG A 71 -6.07 2.07 12.92
C ARG A 71 -4.86 1.50 13.67
N ASP A 72 -4.77 0.18 13.79
CA ASP A 72 -3.89 -0.49 14.74
C ASP A 72 -2.67 -1.16 14.10
N PHE A 73 -2.57 -1.19 12.76
CA PHE A 73 -1.49 -1.87 12.06
C PHE A 73 -0.85 -1.01 10.97
N ALA A 74 0.46 -1.13 10.84
CA ALA A 74 1.25 -0.52 9.76
C ALA A 74 2.30 -1.47 9.22
N LEU A 75 2.74 -1.21 7.99
CA LEU A 75 3.88 -1.86 7.36
C LEU A 75 5.08 -0.93 7.30
N THR A 76 6.27 -1.51 7.39
CA THR A 76 7.54 -0.85 7.11
C THR A 76 8.53 -1.84 6.49
N ALA A 77 9.69 -1.35 6.08
CA ALA A 77 10.80 -2.19 5.67
C ALA A 77 11.53 -2.77 6.89
N ALA A 78 11.82 -4.07 6.90
CA ALA A 78 12.41 -4.72 8.07
C ALA A 78 13.82 -4.19 8.40
N HIS A 79 14.61 -3.84 7.38
CA HIS A 79 15.96 -3.30 7.58
C HIS A 79 16.02 -1.91 8.23
N CYS A 80 14.89 -1.20 8.39
CA CYS A 80 14.86 0.06 9.16
C CYS A 80 14.93 -0.19 10.67
N LEU A 81 14.64 -1.42 11.11
CA LEU A 81 14.60 -1.83 12.50
C LEU A 81 15.87 -2.62 12.86
N GLU A 82 16.33 -2.52 14.10
CA GLU A 82 17.39 -3.40 14.58
C GLU A 82 16.79 -4.70 15.13
N GLU A 83 17.66 -5.68 15.38
CA GLU A 83 17.28 -7.01 15.85
C GLU A 83 16.44 -6.98 17.13
N ARG A 84 16.74 -6.06 18.06
CA ARG A 84 15.98 -5.93 19.31
C ARG A 84 14.52 -5.51 19.08
N GLU A 85 14.24 -4.65 18.10
CA GLU A 85 12.86 -4.29 17.75
C GLU A 85 12.18 -5.41 16.98
N LEU A 86 12.88 -6.03 16.01
CA LEU A 86 12.36 -7.16 15.23
C LEU A 86 11.97 -8.35 16.11
N GLU A 87 12.75 -8.63 17.16
CA GLU A 87 12.48 -9.67 18.15
C GLU A 87 11.41 -9.27 19.19
N GLY A 88 10.80 -8.08 19.08
CA GLY A 88 9.78 -7.59 20.00
C GLY A 88 10.32 -7.25 21.40
N ARG A 89 11.64 -7.08 21.55
CA ARG A 89 12.28 -6.73 22.83
C ARG A 89 12.34 -5.22 23.08
N ALA A 90 12.15 -4.43 22.04
CA ALA A 90 12.07 -2.97 22.10
C ALA A 90 10.95 -2.46 21.20
N ALA A 91 10.29 -1.39 21.63
CA ALA A 91 9.32 -0.68 20.82
C ALA A 91 9.97 0.55 20.16
N VAL A 92 9.34 1.04 19.07
CA VAL A 92 9.73 2.27 18.38
C VAL A 92 8.71 3.37 18.62
N ARG A 93 9.12 4.63 18.48
CA ARG A 93 8.18 5.75 18.42
C ARG A 93 7.75 5.95 16.96
N LEU A 94 6.46 6.16 16.74
CA LEU A 94 5.88 6.43 15.44
C LEU A 94 5.31 7.84 15.42
N GLY A 95 5.76 8.68 14.49
CA GLY A 95 5.16 9.99 14.24
C GLY A 95 4.08 9.90 13.17
N LEU A 96 2.91 10.49 13.45
CA LEU A 96 1.80 10.62 12.51
C LEU A 96 1.77 12.04 11.89
N PRO A 97 1.17 12.21 10.69
CA PRO A 97 1.12 13.49 10.00
C PRO A 97 0.31 14.57 10.74
N ASP A 98 -0.60 14.17 11.61
CA ASP A 98 -1.39 15.08 12.46
C ASP A 98 -0.62 15.53 13.72
N GLY A 99 0.66 15.18 13.83
CA GLY A 99 1.54 15.53 14.93
C GLY A 99 1.35 14.64 16.16
N LYS A 100 0.51 13.60 16.09
CA LYS A 100 0.38 12.60 17.14
C LYS A 100 1.53 11.60 17.10
N ASP A 101 1.79 10.98 18.25
CA ASP A 101 2.75 9.90 18.39
C ASP A 101 2.04 8.60 18.78
N ALA A 102 2.56 7.48 18.29
CA ALA A 102 2.16 6.15 18.73
C ALA A 102 3.40 5.32 19.09
N THR A 103 3.20 4.29 19.90
CA THR A 103 4.22 3.25 20.11
C THR A 103 4.04 2.14 19.08
N GLY A 104 5.12 1.77 18.40
CA GLY A 104 5.15 0.68 17.42
C GLY A 104 5.81 -0.57 17.98
N GLU A 105 5.09 -1.70 17.93
CA GLU A 105 5.62 -3.02 18.30
C GLU A 105 5.63 -3.95 17.09
N VAL A 106 6.75 -4.61 16.81
CA VAL A 106 6.82 -5.60 15.73
C VAL A 106 6.01 -6.84 16.11
N GLN A 107 5.02 -7.18 15.28
CA GLN A 107 4.19 -8.36 15.45
C GLN A 107 4.64 -9.54 14.59
N ASP A 108 5.15 -9.23 13.40
CA ASP A 108 5.68 -10.21 12.46
C ASP A 108 6.66 -9.51 11.52
N TYR A 109 7.61 -10.26 10.99
CA TYR A 109 8.55 -9.74 9.99
C TYR A 109 9.07 -10.88 9.13
N ASP A 110 9.32 -10.59 7.86
CA ASP A 110 9.99 -11.51 6.95
C ASP A 110 11.26 -10.82 6.43
N ARG A 111 12.41 -11.32 6.87
CA ARG A 111 13.69 -10.85 6.32
C ARG A 111 13.70 -11.09 4.82
N ALA A 112 13.18 -12.20 4.33
CA ALA A 112 13.34 -12.53 2.93
C ALA A 112 12.63 -11.51 2.00
N SER A 113 11.46 -11.00 2.39
CA SER A 113 10.79 -9.87 1.70
C SER A 113 11.20 -8.48 2.17
N ASP A 114 11.99 -8.40 3.24
CA ASP A 114 12.38 -7.17 3.89
C ASP A 114 11.17 -6.32 4.36
N LEU A 115 10.13 -6.98 4.86
CA LEU A 115 8.91 -6.35 5.37
C LEU A 115 8.72 -6.66 6.85
N ALA A 116 8.21 -5.68 7.60
CA ALA A 116 7.79 -5.83 9.00
C ALA A 116 6.38 -5.27 9.20
N LEU A 117 5.60 -5.96 10.03
CA LEU A 117 4.27 -5.57 10.46
C LEU A 117 4.37 -5.01 11.89
N LEU A 118 3.92 -3.77 12.05
CA LEU A 118 3.88 -3.05 13.32
C LEU A 118 2.45 -3.01 13.84
N ARG A 119 2.30 -3.22 15.16
CA ARG A 119 1.10 -2.83 15.91
C ARG A 119 1.30 -1.44 16.49
N LEU A 120 0.29 -0.60 16.30
CA LEU A 120 0.25 0.77 16.80
C LEU A 120 -0.49 0.80 18.13
N ILE A 121 0.14 1.39 19.13
CA ILE A 121 -0.41 1.57 20.47
C ILE A 121 -0.48 3.07 20.74
N PHE A 122 -1.70 3.58 20.82
CA PHE A 122 -1.99 4.98 21.08
C PHE A 122 -2.21 5.24 22.57
N GLN A 123 -2.19 6.50 22.97
CA GLN A 123 -2.56 6.87 24.33
C GLN A 123 -4.05 6.57 24.59
N LYS A 124 -4.38 6.31 25.85
CA LYS A 124 -5.76 6.04 26.24
C LYS A 124 -6.63 7.26 25.91
N ASP A 125 -7.79 7.01 25.31
CA ASP A 125 -8.78 8.02 24.91
C ASP A 125 -8.35 8.93 23.75
N GLU A 126 -7.26 8.59 23.05
CA GLU A 126 -6.83 9.30 21.85
C GLU A 126 -7.78 9.03 20.67
N ASP A 127 -8.32 10.11 20.09
CA ASP A 127 -9.13 10.03 18.88
C ASP A 127 -8.22 9.85 17.65
N VAL A 128 -8.13 8.61 17.20
CA VAL A 128 -7.27 8.19 16.10
C VAL A 128 -8.15 7.94 14.89
N GLN A 129 -7.98 8.78 13.88
CA GLN A 129 -8.67 8.63 12.61
C GLN A 129 -8.17 7.38 11.87
N LEU A 130 -9.09 6.71 11.18
CA LEU A 130 -8.75 5.63 10.25
C LEU A 130 -7.97 6.24 9.08
N PRO A 131 -6.84 5.63 8.65
CA PRO A 131 -6.07 6.19 7.56
C PRO A 131 -6.88 6.13 6.26
N GLY A 132 -7.11 7.28 5.62
CA GLY A 132 -7.62 7.33 4.25
C GLY A 132 -6.54 6.87 3.25
N VAL A 133 -6.46 5.56 2.96
CA VAL A 133 -5.49 5.01 2.00
C VAL A 133 -6.09 3.99 1.05
N CYS A 134 -5.63 4.07 -0.19
CA CYS A 134 -5.96 3.14 -1.25
C CYS A 134 -4.72 2.34 -1.61
N PHE A 135 -4.89 1.06 -1.89
CA PHE A 135 -3.82 0.17 -2.34
C PHE A 135 -4.25 -0.48 -3.64
N ASP A 136 -3.30 -0.67 -4.55
CA ASP A 136 -3.57 -1.24 -5.88
C ASP A 136 -2.33 -1.97 -6.39
N ASP A 137 -2.52 -2.80 -7.42
CA ASP A 137 -1.43 -3.42 -8.14
C ASP A 137 -0.80 -2.40 -9.11
N ALA A 138 0.53 -2.34 -9.12
CA ALA A 138 1.28 -1.50 -10.05
C ALA A 138 1.14 -2.00 -11.49
N ARG A 139 1.28 -1.09 -12.45
CA ARG A 139 1.33 -1.39 -13.90
C ARG A 139 2.73 -1.09 -14.46
N PRO A 140 3.20 -1.84 -15.48
CA PRO A 140 4.45 -1.49 -16.14
C PRO A 140 4.41 -0.05 -16.69
N HIS A 141 5.53 0.66 -16.55
CA HIS A 141 5.73 2.06 -16.93
C HIS A 141 4.82 3.07 -16.22
N GLU A 142 4.12 2.66 -15.16
CA GLU A 142 3.31 3.57 -14.36
C GLU A 142 4.21 4.55 -13.59
N PRO A 143 3.91 5.86 -13.61
CA PRO A 143 4.68 6.83 -12.84
C PRO A 143 4.47 6.59 -11.35
N TRP A 144 5.53 6.75 -10.57
CA TRP A 144 5.49 6.65 -9.12
C TRP A 144 6.26 7.79 -8.44
N LYS A 145 5.93 8.06 -7.17
CA LYS A 145 6.67 8.96 -6.28
C LYS A 145 6.76 8.35 -4.87
N ALA A 146 7.83 8.65 -4.14
CA ALA A 146 7.92 8.33 -2.71
C ALA A 146 7.10 9.33 -1.90
N THR A 147 6.42 8.88 -0.84
CA THR A 147 5.71 9.76 0.09
C THR A 147 6.69 10.57 0.95
N HIS A 148 7.75 9.93 1.45
CA HIS A 148 8.75 10.62 2.26
C HIS A 148 9.56 11.59 1.38
N GLN A 149 9.64 12.83 1.82
CA GLN A 149 10.44 13.88 1.22
C GLN A 149 11.55 14.30 2.20
N LEU A 150 12.73 14.59 1.66
CA LEU A 150 13.83 15.08 2.47
C LEU A 150 13.56 16.54 2.88
N PRO A 151 13.84 16.94 4.13
CA PRO A 151 13.51 18.27 4.65
C PRO A 151 14.07 19.44 3.83
N ASP A 152 15.23 19.25 3.19
CA ASP A 152 15.97 20.28 2.45
C ASP A 152 15.96 20.07 0.93
N GLY A 153 15.20 19.09 0.43
CA GLY A 153 15.19 18.71 -0.98
C GLY A 153 13.88 19.09 -1.67
N ASP A 154 13.95 19.97 -2.68
CA ASP A 154 12.87 20.14 -3.67
C ASP A 154 12.70 18.88 -4.55
N ASP A 155 13.66 17.95 -4.47
CA ASP A 155 13.69 16.73 -5.25
C ASP A 155 12.85 15.62 -4.61
N VAL A 156 11.63 15.46 -5.14
CA VAL A 156 10.79 14.30 -4.87
C VAL A 156 11.42 13.08 -5.55
N LEU A 157 11.70 12.04 -4.77
CA LEU A 157 12.13 10.76 -5.31
C LEU A 157 10.96 10.14 -6.10
N ARG A 158 11.17 9.93 -7.40
CA ARG A 158 10.13 9.51 -8.34
C ARG A 158 10.73 8.77 -9.54
N GLY A 159 9.86 8.18 -10.35
CA GLY A 159 10.23 7.62 -11.64
C GLY A 159 9.12 6.77 -12.22
N SER A 160 9.46 5.60 -12.80
CA SER A 160 8.49 4.69 -13.40
C SER A 160 8.67 3.24 -12.95
N VAL A 161 7.58 2.47 -12.94
CA VAL A 161 7.61 1.04 -12.60
C VAL A 161 8.22 0.26 -13.75
N ALA A 162 9.42 -0.28 -13.57
CA ALA A 162 10.13 -1.05 -14.58
C ALA A 162 9.55 -2.46 -14.72
N GLU A 163 9.33 -3.14 -13.59
CA GLU A 163 8.76 -4.49 -13.54
C GLU A 163 7.82 -4.64 -12.33
N VAL A 164 6.66 -5.26 -12.55
CA VAL A 164 5.63 -5.44 -11.52
C VAL A 164 5.78 -6.72 -10.69
N SER A 165 6.64 -7.64 -11.12
CA SER A 165 6.87 -8.93 -10.45
C SER A 165 8.31 -9.39 -10.64
N TYR A 166 9.24 -8.59 -10.12
CA TYR A 166 10.67 -8.93 -10.11
C TYR A 166 10.96 -9.96 -9.03
N VAL A 167 11.69 -11.03 -9.37
CA VAL A 167 12.12 -12.05 -8.40
C VAL A 167 13.20 -11.45 -7.51
N TYR A 168 12.76 -10.92 -6.38
CA TYR A 168 13.56 -10.24 -5.38
C TYR A 168 14.36 -11.21 -4.51
N GLY A 169 13.84 -12.41 -4.29
CA GLY A 169 14.51 -13.43 -3.50
C GLY A 169 13.86 -14.80 -3.59
N SER A 170 14.40 -15.74 -2.81
CA SER A 170 13.87 -17.10 -2.64
C SER A 170 13.59 -17.37 -1.17
N THR A 171 12.52 -18.11 -0.90
CA THR A 171 12.15 -18.55 0.46
C THR A 171 12.94 -19.78 0.91
N GLY A 172 13.91 -20.24 0.13
CA GLY A 172 14.69 -21.46 0.38
C GLY A 172 13.92 -22.77 0.14
N ARG A 173 12.58 -22.75 0.19
CA ARG A 173 11.69 -23.90 -0.09
C ARG A 173 11.10 -23.88 -1.51
N GLY A 174 11.81 -23.28 -2.47
CA GLY A 174 11.36 -23.15 -3.86
C GLY A 174 10.28 -22.10 -4.09
N GLY A 175 9.88 -21.34 -3.08
CA GLY A 175 9.01 -20.17 -3.26
C GLY A 175 9.83 -18.94 -3.66
N THR A 176 9.25 -18.08 -4.49
CA THR A 176 9.85 -16.80 -4.85
C THR A 176 9.29 -15.68 -4.01
N ILE A 177 10.05 -14.58 -3.95
CA ILE A 177 9.63 -13.33 -3.32
C ILE A 177 9.57 -12.31 -4.43
N ASN A 178 8.43 -11.65 -4.58
CA ASN A 178 8.25 -10.68 -5.65
C ASN A 178 8.25 -9.26 -5.09
N ALA A 179 8.95 -8.38 -5.79
CA ALA A 179 8.94 -6.95 -5.53
C ALA A 179 8.68 -6.19 -6.84
N LEU A 180 8.33 -4.92 -6.72
CA LEU A 180 8.39 -3.99 -7.83
C LEU A 180 9.86 -3.62 -8.08
N ARG A 181 10.26 -3.60 -9.35
CA ARG A 181 11.49 -2.94 -9.77
C ARG A 181 11.13 -1.54 -10.27
N LEU A 182 11.78 -0.53 -9.72
CA LEU A 182 11.49 0.87 -9.97
C LEU A 182 12.67 1.52 -10.68
N ASP A 183 12.44 2.14 -11.82
CA ASP A 183 13.40 3.06 -12.42
C ASP A 183 13.20 4.44 -11.79
N CYS A 184 14.30 5.09 -11.42
CA CYS A 184 14.28 6.41 -10.77
C CYS A 184 14.74 7.49 -11.76
N ASP A 185 14.10 8.66 -11.71
CA ASP A 185 14.52 9.83 -12.48
C ASP A 185 15.92 10.31 -12.06
N TRP A 186 16.24 10.11 -10.78
CA TRP A 186 17.52 10.37 -10.15
C TRP A 186 17.72 9.36 -9.01
N VAL A 187 18.98 9.06 -8.65
CA VAL A 187 19.29 8.13 -7.56
C VAL A 187 19.92 8.91 -6.41
N PRO A 188 19.35 8.85 -5.20
CA PRO A 188 20.00 9.39 -4.02
C PRO A 188 21.34 8.70 -3.74
N ASP A 189 22.33 9.46 -3.27
CA ASP A 189 23.60 8.89 -2.79
C ASP A 189 23.37 7.89 -1.64
N ASP A 190 22.34 8.16 -0.82
CA ASP A 190 21.92 7.31 0.27
C ASP A 190 20.42 6.96 0.17
N CYS A 191 20.13 5.81 -0.45
CA CYS A 191 18.77 5.29 -0.55
C CYS A 191 18.16 4.89 0.81
N THR A 192 18.96 4.74 1.87
CA THR A 192 18.45 4.35 3.20
C THR A 192 17.57 5.45 3.81
N LEU A 193 17.72 6.69 3.36
CA LEU A 193 16.85 7.79 3.77
C LEU A 193 15.37 7.57 3.39
N PHE A 194 15.12 6.75 2.37
CA PHE A 194 13.78 6.41 1.88
C PHE A 194 13.29 5.03 2.35
N ALA A 195 14.01 4.39 3.27
CA ALA A 195 13.66 3.07 3.80
C ALA A 195 12.21 3.02 4.32
N GLY A 196 11.43 2.07 3.81
CA GLY A 196 10.03 1.88 4.18
C GLY A 196 9.09 2.99 3.71
N SER A 197 9.56 3.99 2.96
CA SER A 197 8.69 5.01 2.38
C SER A 197 7.66 4.35 1.46
N PRO A 198 6.37 4.71 1.56
CA PRO A 198 5.39 4.26 0.59
C PRO A 198 5.74 4.78 -0.81
N VAL A 199 5.43 3.94 -1.79
CA VAL A 199 5.53 4.23 -3.22
C VAL A 199 4.11 4.48 -3.72
N GLU A 200 3.83 5.71 -4.11
CA GLU A 200 2.52 6.14 -4.60
C GLU A 200 2.50 6.23 -6.12
N ARG A 201 1.33 5.96 -6.70
CA ARG A 201 1.03 6.33 -8.08
C ARG A 201 1.20 7.85 -8.26
N GLY A 202 2.01 8.25 -9.24
CA GLY A 202 2.35 9.64 -9.54
C GLY A 202 1.27 10.41 -10.30
N ASP A 203 0.04 10.50 -9.78
CA ASP A 203 -1.04 11.32 -10.36
C ASP A 203 -1.52 12.38 -9.35
N PRO A 204 -1.26 13.69 -9.58
CA PRO A 204 -1.65 14.76 -8.66
C PRO A 204 -3.17 15.02 -8.63
N TYR A 205 -3.94 14.47 -9.57
CA TYR A 205 -5.38 14.70 -9.68
C TYR A 205 -6.22 13.55 -9.12
N ARG A 206 -5.59 12.54 -8.51
CA ARG A 206 -6.28 11.38 -7.92
C ARG A 206 -5.94 11.21 -6.45
N PRO A 207 -6.80 10.53 -5.67
CA PRO A 207 -6.45 10.07 -4.33
C PRO A 207 -5.15 9.24 -4.37
N PRO A 208 -4.32 9.32 -3.31
CA PRO A 208 -3.05 8.63 -3.26
C PRO A 208 -3.31 7.12 -3.23
N VAL A 209 -2.64 6.40 -4.13
CA VAL A 209 -2.71 4.95 -4.23
C VAL A 209 -1.33 4.39 -3.97
N VAL A 210 -1.17 3.66 -2.87
CA VAL A 210 0.08 3.04 -2.46
C VAL A 210 0.25 1.71 -3.20
N LEU A 211 1.34 1.59 -3.94
CA LEU A 211 1.73 0.43 -4.73
C LEU A 211 2.64 -0.53 -3.94
N GLY A 212 3.38 -0.01 -2.96
CA GLY A 212 4.30 -0.76 -2.12
C GLY A 212 5.10 0.13 -1.18
N LEU A 213 6.14 -0.43 -0.56
CA LEU A 213 7.08 0.27 0.31
C LEU A 213 8.49 0.05 -0.20
N ILE A 214 9.34 1.07 -0.17
CA ILE A 214 10.75 0.97 -0.55
C ILE A 214 11.47 0.00 0.40
N VAL A 215 12.10 -1.02 -0.17
CA VAL A 215 12.86 -2.07 0.53
C VAL A 215 14.33 -2.05 0.11
N GLN A 216 15.19 -2.67 0.92
CA GLN A 216 16.60 -2.83 0.61
C GLN A 216 16.76 -3.66 -0.67
N HIS A 217 17.87 -3.54 -1.40
CA HIS A 217 18.20 -4.51 -2.44
C HIS A 217 18.79 -5.78 -1.83
N ARG A 218 18.28 -6.98 -2.17
CA ARG A 218 18.75 -8.26 -1.61
C ARG A 218 19.37 -9.26 -2.60
N ALA A 219 19.53 -8.92 -3.88
CA ALA A 219 20.19 -9.85 -4.79
C ALA A 219 21.72 -9.83 -4.61
N GLY A 220 22.36 -11.01 -4.69
CA GLY A 220 23.81 -11.23 -4.64
C GLY A 220 24.61 -10.67 -5.84
N GLY A 221 24.19 -9.52 -6.35
CA GLY A 221 24.82 -8.75 -7.42
C GLY A 221 24.44 -7.28 -7.27
N ARG A 222 25.26 -6.39 -7.85
CA ARG A 222 25.00 -4.95 -7.88
C ARG A 222 23.64 -4.70 -8.55
N ALA A 223 22.71 -4.01 -7.87
CA ALA A 223 21.51 -3.51 -8.52
C ALA A 223 21.92 -2.67 -9.75
N PRO A 224 21.19 -2.71 -10.86
CA PRO A 224 21.43 -1.77 -11.95
C PRO A 224 21.43 -0.35 -11.39
N ASP A 225 22.45 0.45 -11.76
CA ASP A 225 22.48 1.85 -11.38
C ASP A 225 21.17 2.50 -11.84
N GLY A 226 20.48 3.29 -11.00
CA GLY A 226 19.16 3.84 -11.35
C GLY A 226 17.96 3.12 -10.74
N THR A 227 18.15 1.97 -10.10
CA THR A 227 17.04 1.10 -9.69
C THR A 227 16.78 1.07 -8.18
N LEU A 228 15.50 1.13 -7.80
CA LEU A 228 15.01 0.83 -6.46
C LEU A 228 14.04 -0.36 -6.48
N PHE A 229 13.76 -0.90 -5.30
CA PHE A 229 12.83 -2.00 -5.12
C PHE A 229 11.74 -1.62 -4.13
N ALA A 230 10.53 -2.11 -4.38
CA ALA A 230 9.43 -1.95 -3.44
C ALA A 230 8.71 -3.27 -3.15
N GLY A 231 8.58 -3.59 -1.85
CA GLY A 231 7.74 -4.69 -1.39
C GLY A 231 6.27 -4.31 -1.53
N THR A 232 5.47 -5.15 -2.19
CA THR A 232 4.05 -4.87 -2.39
C THR A 232 3.25 -5.20 -1.14
N VAL A 233 2.11 -4.52 -0.94
CA VAL A 233 1.17 -4.89 0.13
C VAL A 233 0.66 -6.32 -0.05
N ARG A 234 0.43 -6.74 -1.30
CA ARG A 234 0.05 -8.13 -1.64
C ARG A 234 1.09 -9.14 -1.16
N GLU A 235 2.38 -8.83 -1.31
CA GLU A 235 3.45 -9.67 -0.78
C GLU A 235 3.39 -9.72 0.75
N ALA A 236 3.21 -8.57 1.41
CA ALA A 236 3.03 -8.52 2.88
C ALA A 236 1.87 -9.42 3.35
N VAL A 237 0.71 -9.35 2.69
CA VAL A 237 -0.45 -10.21 2.96
C VAL A 237 -0.12 -11.69 2.81
N THR A 238 0.67 -12.04 1.80
CA THR A 238 1.07 -13.43 1.52
C THR A 238 2.03 -13.96 2.58
N ARG A 239 2.87 -13.09 3.15
CA ARG A 239 3.88 -13.43 4.16
C ARG A 239 3.33 -13.53 5.56
N PHE A 240 2.57 -12.55 5.99
CA PHE A 240 2.08 -12.45 7.35
C PHE A 240 0.81 -13.27 7.53
N LYS A 241 0.89 -14.58 7.29
CA LYS A 241 -0.26 -15.52 7.31
C LYS A 241 -1.01 -15.57 8.64
N ARG A 242 -0.38 -15.11 9.73
CA ARG A 242 -0.99 -14.93 11.06
C ARG A 242 -2.06 -13.84 11.06
N PHE A 243 -1.99 -12.91 10.11
CA PHE A 243 -2.91 -11.80 9.94
C PHE A 243 -3.71 -12.00 8.65
N ARG A 244 -5.03 -11.83 8.73
CA ARG A 244 -5.85 -11.80 7.51
C ARG A 244 -6.16 -10.37 7.13
N PHE A 245 -5.53 -9.97 6.04
CA PHE A 245 -5.86 -8.77 5.30
C PHE A 245 -7.04 -9.13 4.39
N ARG A 246 -8.21 -8.54 4.64
CA ARG A 246 -9.35 -8.60 3.74
C ARG A 246 -9.24 -7.45 2.76
N ILE A 247 -9.23 -7.76 1.49
CA ILE A 247 -9.35 -6.77 0.43
C ILE A 247 -10.85 -6.57 0.24
N GLU A 248 -11.38 -5.42 0.64
CA GLU A 248 -12.78 -5.08 0.41
C GLU A 248 -12.87 -4.39 -0.95
N ASP A 249 -13.68 -4.91 -1.88
CA ASP A 249 -14.00 -4.18 -3.11
C ASP A 249 -15.13 -3.19 -2.76
N LEU A 250 -14.85 -1.88 -2.71
CA LEU A 250 -15.84 -0.80 -2.51
C LEU A 250 -16.76 -0.60 -3.75
N ALA A 251 -17.03 -1.65 -4.52
CA ALA A 251 -17.79 -1.63 -5.77
C ALA A 251 -19.30 -1.37 -5.59
N GLY A 252 -19.72 -0.73 -4.50
CA GLY A 252 -21.11 -0.36 -4.23
C GLY A 252 -21.46 1.09 -4.58
N ASP A 253 -20.49 1.94 -4.91
CA ASP A 253 -20.73 3.35 -5.22
C ASP A 253 -20.74 3.57 -6.76
N PRO A 254 -21.81 4.12 -7.37
CA PRO A 254 -21.97 4.21 -8.83
C PRO A 254 -21.08 5.27 -9.52
N ALA A 255 -19.97 5.68 -8.90
CA ALA A 255 -19.00 6.59 -9.49
C ALA A 255 -18.03 5.84 -10.43
N PRO A 256 -17.50 6.48 -11.50
CA PRO A 256 -16.72 5.81 -12.54
C PRO A 256 -15.46 5.12 -11.98
N PRO A 257 -14.96 4.05 -12.63
CA PRO A 257 -14.20 3.00 -11.99
C PRO A 257 -12.78 3.46 -11.67
N LEU A 258 -12.58 3.98 -10.47
CA LEU A 258 -11.33 3.78 -9.77
C LEU A 258 -11.47 2.39 -9.14
N ALA A 259 -10.95 1.36 -9.79
CA ALA A 259 -10.85 0.01 -9.22
C ALA A 259 -9.87 0.05 -8.05
N VAL A 260 -10.32 0.63 -6.94
CA VAL A 260 -9.56 0.86 -5.72
C VAL A 260 -10.02 -0.18 -4.73
N ARG A 261 -9.06 -0.89 -4.16
CA ARG A 261 -9.30 -1.97 -3.21
C ARG A 261 -8.81 -1.56 -1.83
N PRO A 262 -9.66 -1.07 -0.92
CA PRO A 262 -9.27 -0.91 0.48
C PRO A 262 -8.89 -2.24 1.11
N PHE A 263 -7.92 -2.21 2.03
CA PHE A 263 -7.49 -3.36 2.81
C PHE A 263 -8.00 -3.17 4.26
N ALA A 264 -8.82 -4.08 4.75
CA ALA A 264 -9.21 -4.18 6.14
C ALA A 264 -8.38 -5.27 6.84
N VAL A 265 -7.74 -4.96 7.96
CA VAL A 265 -6.95 -5.94 8.73
C VAL A 265 -7.78 -6.44 9.91
N GLY A 266 -8.00 -7.76 9.94
CA GLY A 266 -8.51 -8.46 11.12
C GLY A 266 -7.42 -9.37 11.67
N ALA A 267 -7.10 -9.23 12.96
CA ALA A 267 -6.33 -10.23 13.66
C ALA A 267 -7.12 -11.55 13.64
N THR A 268 -6.52 -12.60 13.11
CA THR A 268 -7.09 -13.94 13.23
C THR A 268 -6.48 -14.61 14.44
N GLU A 269 -7.36 -15.00 15.35
CA GLU A 269 -7.11 -15.78 16.56
C GLU A 269 -6.92 -14.97 17.84
N THR A 270 -7.88 -15.16 18.74
CA THR A 270 -7.67 -14.85 20.17
C THR A 270 -6.54 -15.73 20.70
N GLU A 271 -5.76 -15.28 21.69
CA GLU A 271 -4.71 -16.08 22.34
C GLU A 271 -5.19 -17.50 22.73
N LYS A 272 -6.48 -17.62 23.03
CA LYS A 272 -7.18 -18.88 23.32
C LYS A 272 -7.20 -19.84 22.12
N GLU A 273 -7.41 -19.35 20.90
CA GLU A 273 -7.38 -20.17 19.67
C GLU A 273 -5.96 -20.59 19.29
N ILE A 274 -4.95 -19.74 19.57
CA ILE A 274 -3.54 -20.09 19.40
C ILE A 274 -3.15 -21.22 20.37
N LEU A 275 -3.54 -21.11 21.64
CA LEU A 275 -3.30 -22.15 22.65
C LEU A 275 -4.02 -23.47 22.31
N ILE A 276 -5.26 -23.39 21.83
CA ILE A 276 -6.01 -24.57 21.38
C ILE A 276 -5.33 -25.20 20.16
N ARG A 277 -4.86 -24.40 19.20
CA ARG A 277 -4.14 -24.92 18.02
C ARG A 277 -2.85 -25.62 18.41
N THR A 278 -2.03 -25.00 19.26
CA THR A 278 -0.77 -25.60 19.71
C THR A 278 -1.01 -26.88 20.52
N ALA A 279 -2.05 -26.92 21.35
CA ALA A 279 -2.43 -28.14 22.07
C ALA A 279 -2.97 -29.24 21.14
N VAL A 280 -3.70 -28.87 20.09
CA VAL A 280 -4.22 -29.83 19.08
C VAL A 280 -3.10 -30.36 18.19
N GLU A 281 -2.14 -29.52 17.78
CA GLU A 281 -0.97 -29.93 17.02
C GLU A 281 -0.08 -30.90 17.84
N ASP A 282 0.20 -30.59 19.10
CA ASP A 282 0.96 -31.47 20.00
C ASP A 282 0.23 -32.80 20.28
N ALA A 283 -1.11 -32.78 20.39
CA ALA A 283 -1.91 -33.98 20.55
C ALA A 283 -1.95 -34.85 19.27
N LEU A 284 -1.98 -34.23 18.09
CA LEU A 284 -1.98 -34.93 16.79
C LEU A 284 -0.60 -35.54 16.47
N ASP A 285 0.49 -34.87 16.83
CA ASP A 285 1.85 -35.41 16.73
C ASP A 285 2.04 -36.60 17.68
N LYS A 286 1.57 -36.50 18.93
CA LYS A 286 1.56 -37.63 19.88
C LYS A 286 0.71 -38.82 19.42
N ALA A 287 -0.33 -38.55 18.64
CA ALA A 287 -1.20 -39.56 18.06
C ALA A 287 -0.70 -40.10 16.70
N GLY A 288 0.42 -39.59 16.17
CA GLY A 288 1.04 -40.08 14.93
C GLY A 288 0.34 -39.66 13.64
N PHE A 289 -0.40 -38.54 13.64
CA PHE A 289 -1.10 -38.01 12.46
C PHE A 289 -0.45 -36.70 11.98
N PRO A 290 0.63 -36.74 11.18
CA PRO A 290 1.47 -35.56 10.93
C PRO A 290 0.88 -34.51 9.97
N ARG A 291 -0.26 -34.74 9.31
CA ARG A 291 -0.88 -33.77 8.39
C ARG A 291 -2.41 -33.95 8.27
N VAL A 292 -3.17 -32.98 8.78
CA VAL A 292 -4.59 -32.81 8.43
C VAL A 292 -4.82 -31.41 7.90
N VAL A 293 -5.30 -31.30 6.66
CA VAL A 293 -5.76 -30.04 6.05
C VAL A 293 -7.25 -29.89 6.36
N ARG A 294 -7.65 -28.83 7.07
CA ARG A 294 -9.06 -28.43 7.14
C ARG A 294 -9.35 -27.38 6.07
N VAL A 295 -10.31 -27.70 5.22
CA VAL A 295 -10.93 -26.76 4.28
C VAL A 295 -12.24 -26.29 4.90
N HIS A 296 -12.37 -24.99 5.16
CA HIS A 296 -13.65 -24.38 5.51
C HIS A 296 -14.24 -23.68 4.29
N TRP A 297 -15.35 -24.21 3.77
CA TRP A 297 -16.22 -23.50 2.85
C TRP A 297 -17.30 -22.80 3.68
N THR A 298 -17.48 -21.51 3.48
CA THR A 298 -18.72 -20.81 3.85
C THR A 298 -19.31 -20.20 2.59
N ARG A 299 -20.48 -20.72 2.21
CA ARG A 299 -21.33 -20.21 1.14
C ARG A 299 -22.40 -19.35 1.81
N ARG A 300 -22.45 -18.07 1.47
CA ARG A 300 -23.70 -17.32 1.28
C ARG A 300 -23.40 -16.06 0.51
#